data_AF-A0A9X0CZB4-F1
#
_entry.id   AF-A0A9X0CZB4-F1
#
_cell.length_a   1.000
_cell.length_b   1.000
_cell.length_c   1.000
_cell.angle_alpha   90.00
_cell.angle_beta   90.00
_cell.angle_gamma   90.00
#
_symmetry.space_group_name_H-M   'P 1'
#
loop_
_entity.id
_entity.type
_entity.pdbx_description
1 polymer ?
#
loop_
_entity_poly.entity_id
_entity_poly.type
_entity_poly.pdbx_seq_one_letter_code
_entity_poly.pdbx_strand_id
1 'polypeptide(L)'
;MLIIYVIIFVLRMVTWVVSDSVINNRTLVIAGYLYGLNTMFLTFRAFGHVMESTRGVGSIQIALFQILSDVATIFWQFIAVILAFSIAITKVYVAEKSYLVKQDSDKNPWWIIAKHLIWSLLGIVDLDPLDSTDKPSVTVVHFLYGAFLIMGVILLINMMIALLSNTYTRVEENSWKEWSFKKAIRIQTYSTYDPIPVPFNLISNLLAGLLSLWQCVCFCLCKRRVGEPEGVTNDGNKESLDLAVKSLQVNYFASYGYTFPLTGNHGNCYIGMT
;
A
#
# COMPACT_ATOMS: atom_id res chain seq x y z
N MET A 1 3.64 3.55 8.86
CA MET A 1 2.79 4.56 9.52
C MET A 1 3.26 4.87 10.93
N LEU A 2 3.34 3.88 11.84
CA LEU A 2 3.81 4.10 13.22
C LEU A 2 5.24 4.68 13.27
N ILE A 3 6.13 4.21 12.40
CA ILE A 3 7.49 4.74 12.24
C ILE A 3 7.47 6.24 11.85
N ILE A 4 6.58 6.66 10.96
CA ILE A 4 6.48 8.07 10.52
C ILE A 4 5.96 8.94 11.67
N TYR A 5 5.01 8.44 12.46
CA TYR A 5 4.54 9.13 13.67
C TYR A 5 5.65 9.29 14.71
N VAL A 6 6.45 8.25 14.94
CA VAL A 6 7.60 8.31 15.85
C VAL A 6 8.63 9.34 15.35
N ILE A 7 8.92 9.36 14.05
CA ILE A 7 9.83 10.35 13.44
C ILE A 7 9.30 11.77 13.62
N ILE A 8 8.02 12.02 13.38
CA ILE A 8 7.39 13.34 13.57
C ILE A 8 7.43 13.75 15.05
N PHE A 9 7.14 12.82 15.96
CA PHE A 9 7.18 13.05 17.39
C PHE A 9 8.59 13.41 17.87
N VAL A 10 9.61 12.68 17.40
CA VAL A 10 11.02 12.96 17.69
C VAL A 10 11.44 14.31 17.10
N LEU A 11 11.08 14.63 15.86
CA LEU A 11 11.37 15.95 15.25
C LEU A 11 10.77 17.10 16.06
N ARG A 12 9.53 16.92 16.54
CA ARG A 12 8.83 17.88 17.41
C ARG A 12 9.53 18.02 18.77
N MET A 13 9.92 16.92 19.40
CA MET A 13 10.67 16.94 20.67
C MET A 13 12.02 17.63 20.50
N VAL A 14 12.77 17.33 19.45
CA VAL A 14 14.06 18.00 19.15
C VAL A 14 13.86 19.49 18.91
N THR A 15 12.81 19.88 18.17
CA THR A 15 12.50 21.31 17.95
C THR A 15 12.13 22.01 19.25
N TRP A 16 11.39 21.34 20.15
CA TRP A 16 11.01 21.90 21.45
C TRP A 16 12.22 22.07 22.38
N VAL A 17 13.18 21.15 22.35
CA VAL A 17 14.39 21.21 23.17
C VAL A 17 15.41 22.22 22.64
N VAL A 18 15.49 22.42 21.33
CA VAL A 18 16.57 23.19 20.68
C VAL A 18 16.18 24.63 20.34
N SER A 19 14.89 24.95 20.21
CA SER A 19 14.44 26.24 19.69
C SER A 19 13.59 27.04 20.69
N ASP A 20 14.14 28.14 21.21
CA ASP A 20 13.43 29.10 22.07
C ASP A 20 12.43 30.00 21.30
N SER A 21 12.67 30.25 20.00
CA SER A 21 11.85 31.16 19.19
C SER A 21 11.18 30.44 18.02
N VAL A 22 9.87 30.68 17.79
CA VAL A 22 9.09 30.02 16.72
C VAL A 22 9.44 30.52 15.31
N ILE A 23 10.09 31.68 15.20
CA ILE A 23 10.36 32.39 13.94
C ILE A 23 11.74 31.95 13.40
N ASN A 24 11.80 31.56 12.12
CA ASN A 24 13.01 31.13 11.37
C ASN A 24 13.59 29.73 11.66
N ASN A 25 12.79 28.78 12.18
CA ASN A 25 13.24 27.39 12.36
C ASN A 25 12.92 26.50 11.15
N ARG A 26 13.95 26.14 10.38
CA ARG A 26 13.83 25.17 9.27
C ARG A 26 13.29 23.82 9.71
N THR A 27 13.69 23.35 10.89
CA THR A 27 13.23 22.06 11.46
C THR A 27 11.73 22.03 11.69
N LEU A 28 11.14 23.14 12.15
CA LEU A 28 9.70 23.26 12.37
C LEU A 28 8.92 23.22 11.04
N VAL A 29 9.44 23.88 10.01
CA VAL A 29 8.87 23.87 8.65
C VAL A 29 8.92 22.47 8.05
N ILE A 30 10.05 21.77 8.17
CA ILE A 30 10.22 20.39 7.71
C ILE A 30 9.25 19.46 8.44
N ALA A 31 9.09 19.61 9.76
CA ALA A 31 8.10 18.86 10.52
C ALA A 31 6.67 19.13 10.04
N GLY A 32 6.35 20.37 9.67
CA GLY A 32 5.08 20.75 9.05
C GLY A 32 4.82 20.03 7.71
N TYR A 33 5.82 19.98 6.83
CA TYR A 33 5.72 19.23 5.56
C TYR A 33 5.52 17.73 5.79
N LEU A 34 6.28 17.13 6.72
CA LEU A 34 6.11 15.71 7.07
C LEU A 34 4.72 15.43 7.66
N TYR A 35 4.18 16.34 8.45
CA TYR A 35 2.83 16.20 9.02
C TYR A 35 1.75 16.21 7.94
N GLY A 36 1.84 17.11 6.95
CA GLY A 36 0.93 17.14 5.81
C GLY A 36 0.98 15.85 4.99
N LEU A 37 2.19 15.35 4.72
CA LEU A 37 2.40 14.09 4.01
C LEU A 37 1.90 12.87 4.80
N ASN A 38 2.09 12.85 6.12
CA ASN A 38 1.53 11.80 6.98
C ASN A 38 -0.01 11.83 6.98
N THR A 39 -0.61 13.02 7.02
CA THR A 39 -2.06 13.21 6.96
C THR A 39 -2.62 12.70 5.63
N MET A 40 -1.94 12.95 4.51
CA MET A 40 -2.31 12.38 3.20
C MET A 40 -2.35 10.84 3.26
N PHE A 41 -1.33 10.20 3.82
CA PHE A 41 -1.28 8.74 3.94
C PHE A 41 -2.35 8.18 4.89
N LEU A 42 -2.62 8.87 5.99
CA LEU A 42 -3.67 8.47 6.94
C LEU A 42 -5.04 8.52 6.25
N THR A 43 -5.32 9.60 5.53
CA THR A 43 -6.56 9.78 4.78
C THR A 43 -6.72 8.68 3.73
N PHE A 44 -5.67 8.39 2.94
CA PHE A 44 -5.70 7.29 1.96
C PHE A 44 -5.97 5.93 2.62
N ARG A 45 -5.36 5.66 3.78
CA ARG A 45 -5.61 4.43 4.54
C ARG A 45 -7.05 4.37 5.06
N ALA A 46 -7.58 5.48 5.58
CA ALA A 46 -8.95 5.54 6.09
C ALA A 46 -9.96 5.24 4.97
N PHE A 47 -9.80 5.88 3.80
CA PHE A 47 -10.60 5.57 2.62
C PHE A 47 -10.43 4.12 2.17
N GLY A 48 -9.20 3.59 2.17
CA GLY A 48 -8.93 2.20 1.83
C GLY A 48 -9.65 1.20 2.74
N HIS A 49 -9.71 1.44 4.05
CA HIS A 49 -10.46 0.60 4.99
C HIS A 49 -11.98 0.69 4.80
N VAL A 50 -12.50 1.90 4.54
CA VAL A 50 -13.92 2.11 4.23
C VAL A 50 -14.31 1.36 2.97
N MET A 51 -13.46 1.44 1.94
CA MET A 51 -13.68 0.80 0.64
C MET A 51 -13.67 -0.73 0.74
N GLU A 52 -12.71 -1.31 1.47
CA GLU A 52 -12.62 -2.75 1.72
C GLU A 52 -13.82 -3.32 2.51
N SER A 53 -14.44 -2.48 3.35
CA SER A 53 -15.61 -2.86 4.13
C SER A 53 -16.86 -3.11 3.26
N THR A 54 -16.90 -2.51 2.07
CA THR A 54 -18.02 -2.68 1.13
C THR A 54 -17.83 -3.90 0.23
N ARG A 55 -18.89 -4.69 0.06
CA ARG A 55 -18.87 -5.96 -0.70
C ARG A 55 -18.43 -5.78 -2.16
N GLY A 56 -18.91 -4.73 -2.82
CA GLY A 56 -18.65 -4.48 -4.24
C GLY A 56 -17.30 -3.84 -4.53
N VAL A 57 -16.79 -2.99 -3.63
CA VAL A 57 -15.56 -2.23 -3.89
C VAL A 57 -14.31 -2.91 -3.34
N GLY A 58 -14.45 -3.78 -2.33
CA GLY A 58 -13.32 -4.54 -1.77
C GLY A 58 -12.68 -5.51 -2.76
N SER A 59 -13.47 -6.18 -3.62
CA SER A 59 -12.95 -7.04 -4.70
C SER A 59 -12.20 -6.23 -5.76
N ILE A 60 -12.75 -5.08 -6.17
CA ILE A 60 -12.13 -4.15 -7.11
C ILE A 60 -10.80 -3.62 -6.55
N GLN A 61 -10.73 -3.32 -5.25
CA GLN A 61 -9.51 -2.83 -4.62
C GLN A 61 -8.40 -3.88 -4.61
N ILE A 62 -8.72 -5.14 -4.31
CA ILE A 62 -7.74 -6.25 -4.31
C ILE A 62 -7.19 -6.45 -5.72
N ALA A 63 -8.08 -6.46 -6.71
CA ALA A 63 -7.73 -6.50 -8.11
C ALA A 63 -6.80 -5.35 -8.52
N LEU A 64 -7.16 -4.12 -8.15
CA LEU A 64 -6.38 -2.92 -8.43
C LEU A 64 -4.95 -3.03 -7.88
N PHE A 65 -4.75 -3.58 -6.68
CA PHE A 65 -3.40 -3.79 -6.15
C PHE A 65 -2.57 -4.79 -6.95
N GLN A 66 -3.19 -5.88 -7.41
CA GLN A 66 -2.49 -6.86 -8.24
C GLN A 66 -2.05 -6.26 -9.58
N ILE A 67 -2.94 -5.48 -10.20
CA ILE A 67 -2.69 -4.76 -11.44
C ILE A 67 -1.58 -3.72 -11.24
N LEU A 68 -1.65 -2.94 -10.15
CA LEU A 68 -0.64 -1.94 -9.79
C LEU A 68 0.75 -2.58 -9.61
N SER A 69 0.82 -3.79 -9.06
CA SER A 69 2.08 -4.53 -8.92
C SER A 69 2.66 -4.93 -10.28
N ASP A 70 1.81 -5.35 -11.22
CA ASP A 70 2.26 -5.67 -12.58
C ASP A 70 2.78 -4.40 -13.29
N VAL A 71 2.06 -3.28 -13.14
CA VAL A 71 2.49 -1.96 -13.65
C VAL A 71 3.81 -1.51 -13.01
N ALA A 72 4.00 -1.74 -11.71
CA ALA A 72 5.24 -1.35 -11.04
C ALA A 72 6.49 -2.02 -11.66
N THR A 73 6.35 -3.23 -12.19
CA THR A 73 7.45 -3.93 -12.89
C THR A 73 7.85 -3.20 -14.18
N ILE A 74 6.87 -2.74 -14.96
CA ILE A 74 7.13 -1.95 -16.18
C ILE A 74 7.61 -0.54 -15.80
N PHE A 75 7.16 0.01 -14.67
CA PHE A 75 7.56 1.34 -14.19
C PHE A 75 9.07 1.38 -13.88
N TRP A 76 9.60 0.29 -13.34
CA TRP A 76 11.04 0.14 -13.14
C TRP A 76 11.82 0.17 -14.45
N GLN A 77 11.30 -0.47 -15.51
CA GLN A 77 11.90 -0.42 -16.85
C GLN A 77 11.83 1.01 -17.42
N PHE A 78 10.72 1.72 -17.19
CA PHE A 78 10.56 3.11 -17.60
C PHE A 78 11.58 4.03 -16.92
N ILE A 79 11.82 3.87 -15.61
CA ILE A 79 12.88 4.58 -14.89
C ILE A 79 14.24 4.27 -15.51
N ALA A 80 14.56 2.99 -15.77
CA ALA A 80 15.84 2.61 -16.36
C ALA A 80 16.11 3.30 -17.71
N VAL A 81 15.09 3.46 -18.55
CA VAL A 81 15.17 4.19 -19.82
C VAL A 81 15.41 5.68 -19.60
N ILE A 82 14.67 6.34 -18.70
CA ILE A 82 14.92 7.76 -18.37
C ILE A 82 16.35 7.97 -17.89
N LEU A 83 16.85 7.10 -17.00
CA LEU A 83 18.22 7.19 -16.48
C LEU A 83 19.24 7.04 -17.61
N ALA A 84 19.08 6.06 -18.51
CA ALA A 84 19.99 5.80 -19.62
C ALA A 84 20.07 7.01 -20.58
N PHE A 85 18.93 7.53 -21.03
CA PHE A 85 18.89 8.70 -21.92
C PHE A 85 19.33 9.98 -21.22
N SER A 86 19.00 10.16 -19.94
CA SER A 86 19.46 11.30 -19.15
C SER A 86 20.99 11.32 -19.02
N ILE A 87 21.63 10.19 -18.74
CA ILE A 87 23.10 10.09 -18.70
C ILE A 87 23.70 10.38 -20.08
N ALA A 88 23.15 9.80 -21.14
CA ALA A 88 23.64 10.01 -22.51
C ALA A 88 23.59 11.49 -22.92
N ILE A 89 22.44 12.16 -22.74
CA ILE A 89 22.27 13.58 -23.06
C ILE A 89 23.16 14.45 -22.16
N THR A 90 23.28 14.12 -20.86
CA THR A 90 24.19 14.84 -19.95
C THR A 90 25.64 14.78 -20.43
N LYS A 91 26.11 13.62 -20.93
CA LYS A 91 27.48 13.49 -21.44
C LYS A 91 27.71 14.35 -22.68
N VAL A 92 26.75 14.40 -23.60
CA VAL A 92 26.82 15.26 -24.79
C VAL A 92 26.80 16.74 -24.39
N TYR A 93 25.88 17.12 -23.49
CA TYR A 93 25.74 18.49 -22.99
C TYR A 93 27.00 18.99 -22.25
N VAL A 94 27.59 18.15 -21.39
CA VAL A 94 28.82 18.49 -20.66
C VAL A 94 30.02 18.58 -21.62
N ALA A 95 30.09 17.71 -22.64
CA ALA A 95 31.13 17.82 -23.65
C ALA A 95 31.07 19.16 -24.38
N GLU A 96 29.88 19.64 -24.74
CA GLU A 96 29.69 20.94 -25.39
C GLU A 96 30.01 22.13 -24.47
N LYS A 97 29.47 22.14 -23.25
CA LYS A 97 29.76 23.21 -22.26
C LYS A 97 31.22 23.24 -21.80
N SER A 98 31.99 22.17 -21.99
CA SER A 98 33.43 22.17 -21.71
C SER A 98 34.23 23.07 -22.66
N TYR A 99 33.72 23.35 -23.86
CA TYR A 99 34.34 24.25 -24.83
C TYR A 99 33.97 25.72 -24.59
N LEU A 100 32.84 25.99 -23.95
CA LEU A 100 32.35 27.34 -23.66
C LEU A 100 32.51 27.64 -22.16
N VAL A 101 33.66 28.22 -21.79
CA VAL A 101 33.96 28.62 -20.41
C VAL A 101 32.92 29.63 -19.89
N LYS A 102 31.90 29.13 -19.20
CA LYS A 102 31.22 29.82 -18.11
C LYS A 102 30.51 28.80 -17.22
N GLN A 103 31.17 28.49 -16.11
CA GLN A 103 30.66 27.63 -15.05
C GLN A 103 29.61 28.40 -14.27
N ASP A 104 28.33 28.18 -14.57
CA ASP A 104 27.27 28.60 -13.66
C ASP A 104 27.24 27.62 -12.47
N SER A 105 27.22 28.17 -11.27
CA SER A 105 27.58 27.46 -10.03
C SER A 105 26.43 26.68 -9.40
N ASP A 106 25.46 26.21 -10.19
CA ASP A 106 24.22 25.66 -9.63
C ASP A 106 23.82 24.29 -10.21
N LYS A 107 23.80 23.30 -9.31
CA LYS A 107 23.13 21.99 -9.34
C LYS A 107 23.67 20.92 -10.29
N ASN A 108 23.49 19.67 -9.85
CA ASN A 108 23.83 18.45 -10.57
C ASN A 108 23.20 18.46 -11.98
N PRO A 109 23.99 18.60 -13.07
CA PRO A 109 23.47 18.82 -14.42
C PRO A 109 22.61 17.65 -14.91
N TRP A 110 22.99 16.45 -14.50
CA TRP A 110 22.23 15.23 -14.76
C TRP A 110 20.80 15.28 -14.19
N TRP A 111 20.62 15.81 -12.97
CA TRP A 111 19.30 15.88 -12.33
C TRP A 111 18.37 16.86 -13.04
N ILE A 112 18.91 17.98 -13.54
CA ILE A 112 18.15 18.97 -14.31
C ILE A 112 17.65 18.34 -15.62
N ILE A 113 18.54 17.65 -16.34
CA ILE A 113 18.21 16.96 -17.58
C ILE A 113 17.18 15.84 -17.31
N ALA A 114 17.39 14.99 -16.30
CA ALA A 114 16.44 13.96 -15.91
C ALA A 114 15.04 14.53 -15.61
N LYS A 115 14.99 15.64 -14.85
CA LYS A 115 13.73 16.35 -14.56
C LYS A 115 13.06 16.82 -15.85
N HIS A 116 13.79 17.44 -16.78
CA HIS A 116 13.23 17.87 -18.06
C HIS A 116 12.66 16.72 -18.89
N LEU A 117 13.36 15.58 -18.98
CA LEU A 117 12.83 14.39 -19.67
C LEU A 117 11.52 13.90 -19.05
N ILE A 118 11.39 13.94 -17.72
CA ILE A 118 10.18 13.52 -17.01
C ILE A 118 9.01 14.48 -17.29
N TRP A 119 9.22 15.79 -17.20
CA TRP A 119 8.17 16.78 -17.50
C TRP A 119 7.75 16.77 -18.97
N SER A 120 8.71 16.53 -19.86
CA SER A 120 8.49 16.40 -21.29
C SER A 120 7.58 15.21 -21.64
N LEU A 121 7.75 14.06 -20.99
CA LEU A 121 6.85 12.91 -21.18
C LEU A 121 5.40 13.23 -20.77
N LEU A 122 5.21 14.10 -19.77
CA LEU A 122 3.89 14.57 -19.34
C LEU A 122 3.28 15.63 -20.27
N GLY A 123 3.98 15.99 -21.36
CA GLY A 123 3.53 17.00 -22.33
C GLY A 123 3.79 18.45 -21.90
N ILE A 124 4.53 18.66 -20.81
CA ILE A 124 4.94 20.00 -20.38
C ILE A 124 6.34 20.26 -20.94
N VAL A 125 6.40 21.01 -22.04
CA VAL A 125 7.62 21.27 -22.80
C VAL A 125 8.04 22.72 -22.68
N ASP A 126 9.21 22.94 -22.11
CA ASP A 126 10.01 24.14 -22.29
C ASP A 126 11.27 23.75 -23.10
N LEU A 127 11.42 24.31 -24.30
CA LEU A 127 12.52 23.99 -25.24
C LEU A 127 13.82 24.75 -24.94
N ASP A 128 13.77 25.71 -24.02
CA ASP A 128 14.88 26.63 -23.70
C ASP A 128 16.21 25.97 -23.26
N PRO A 129 16.26 24.78 -22.61
CA PRO A 129 17.54 24.21 -22.17
C PRO A 129 18.40 23.59 -23.29
N LEU A 130 17.82 23.35 -24.47
CA LEU A 130 18.45 22.58 -25.56
C LEU A 130 18.91 23.46 -26.73
N ASP A 131 18.56 24.74 -26.73
CA ASP A 131 18.99 25.67 -27.76
C ASP A 131 20.42 26.14 -27.46
N SER A 132 21.36 25.69 -28.28
CA SER A 132 22.79 25.95 -28.10
C SER A 132 23.44 26.26 -29.46
N THR A 133 24.58 26.95 -29.43
CA THR A 133 25.13 27.66 -30.60
C THR A 133 25.82 26.72 -31.62
N ASP A 134 26.15 25.47 -31.26
CA ASP A 134 26.89 24.53 -32.11
C ASP A 134 26.00 23.54 -32.88
N LYS A 135 25.98 23.71 -34.22
CA LYS A 135 25.11 22.98 -35.18
C LYS A 135 25.13 21.43 -35.07
N PRO A 136 26.28 20.73 -34.91
CA PRO A 136 26.27 19.26 -34.91
C PRO A 136 25.86 18.66 -33.56
N SER A 137 26.23 19.28 -32.43
CA SER A 137 25.88 18.79 -31.08
C SER A 137 24.38 18.90 -30.82
N VAL A 138 23.79 20.05 -31.15
CA VAL A 138 22.35 20.32 -31.05
C VAL A 138 21.55 19.27 -31.81
N THR A 139 22.00 18.89 -33.00
CA THR A 139 21.33 17.87 -33.82
C THR A 139 21.32 16.50 -33.13
N VAL A 140 22.45 16.10 -32.52
CA VAL A 140 22.55 14.83 -31.78
C VAL A 140 21.65 14.82 -30.54
N VAL A 141 21.62 15.94 -29.81
CA VAL A 141 20.77 16.09 -28.62
C VAL A 141 19.29 16.04 -28.98
N HIS A 142 18.86 16.75 -30.01
CA HIS A 142 17.47 16.72 -30.50
C HIS A 142 17.07 15.33 -31.01
N PHE A 143 17.99 14.64 -31.69
CA PHE A 143 17.76 13.27 -32.14
C PHE A 143 17.59 12.30 -30.96
N LEU A 144 18.48 12.33 -29.96
CA LEU A 144 18.38 11.50 -28.75
C LEU A 144 17.10 11.79 -27.96
N TYR A 145 16.71 13.06 -27.88
CA TYR A 145 15.47 13.48 -27.23
C TYR A 145 14.22 13.00 -27.99
N GLY A 146 14.20 13.11 -29.31
CA GLY A 146 13.11 12.56 -30.15
C GLY A 146 13.00 11.05 -30.04
N ALA A 147 14.13 10.34 -30.05
CA ALA A 147 14.18 8.89 -29.85
C ALA A 147 13.66 8.49 -28.45
N PHE A 148 14.02 9.24 -27.41
CA PHE A 148 13.49 9.06 -26.06
C PHE A 148 11.96 9.21 -26.03
N LEU A 149 11.40 10.23 -26.68
CA LEU A 149 9.95 10.46 -26.72
C LEU A 149 9.21 9.32 -27.43
N ILE A 150 9.70 8.86 -28.58
CA ILE A 150 9.10 7.73 -29.31
C ILE A 150 9.13 6.46 -28.45
N MET A 151 10.28 6.14 -27.85
CA MET A 151 10.43 5.00 -26.94
C MET A 151 9.51 5.14 -25.71
N GLY A 152 9.42 6.34 -25.14
CA GLY A 152 8.56 6.65 -24.01
C GLY A 152 7.09 6.40 -24.32
N VAL A 153 6.60 6.88 -25.46
CA VAL A 153 5.21 6.66 -25.90
C VAL A 153 4.91 5.17 -26.13
N ILE A 154 5.82 4.42 -26.75
CA ILE A 154 5.66 2.96 -26.95
C ILE A 154 5.58 2.25 -25.60
N LEU A 155 6.44 2.60 -24.64
CA LEU A 155 6.42 2.03 -23.29
C LEU A 155 5.15 2.39 -22.52
N LEU A 156 4.64 3.62 -22.66
CA LEU A 156 3.39 4.07 -22.05
C LEU A 156 2.17 3.33 -22.64
N ILE A 157 2.13 3.15 -23.95
CA ILE A 157 1.06 2.36 -24.61
C ILE A 157 1.14 0.91 -24.15
N ASN A 158 2.34 0.32 -24.07
CA ASN A 158 2.53 -1.04 -23.57
C ASN A 158 2.07 -1.20 -22.11
N MET A 159 2.28 -0.18 -21.26
CA MET A 159 1.69 -0.15 -19.91
C MET A 159 0.17 -0.12 -19.93
N MET A 160 -0.45 0.70 -20.78
CA MET A 160 -1.91 0.80 -20.86
C MET A 160 -2.55 -0.49 -21.37
N ILE A 161 -1.91 -1.18 -22.31
CA ILE A 161 -2.38 -2.49 -22.80
C ILE A 161 -2.24 -3.55 -21.70
N ALA A 162 -1.12 -3.57 -20.97
CA ALA A 162 -0.93 -4.50 -19.84
C ALA A 162 -2.00 -4.29 -18.75
N LEU A 163 -2.34 -3.04 -18.46
CA LEU A 163 -3.45 -2.68 -17.57
C LEU A 163 -4.78 -3.23 -18.07
N LEU A 164 -5.12 -3.06 -19.34
CA LEU A 164 -6.43 -3.52 -19.84
C LEU A 164 -6.50 -5.05 -20.00
N SER A 165 -5.41 -5.69 -20.39
CA SER A 165 -5.37 -7.12 -20.72
C SER A 165 -5.29 -8.03 -19.49
N ASN A 166 -4.47 -7.71 -18.49
CA ASN A 166 -4.28 -8.59 -17.32
C ASN A 166 -5.37 -8.41 -16.24
N THR A 167 -6.01 -7.24 -16.24
CA THR A 167 -7.12 -6.92 -15.32
C THR A 167 -8.36 -7.74 -15.62
N TYR A 168 -8.68 -8.00 -16.89
CA TYR A 168 -9.99 -8.56 -17.23
C TYR A 168 -10.15 -10.04 -16.85
N THR A 169 -9.10 -10.85 -17.00
CA THR A 169 -9.19 -12.31 -16.83
C THR A 169 -8.87 -12.79 -15.42
N ARG A 170 -8.05 -12.04 -14.65
CA ARG A 170 -7.61 -12.43 -13.30
C ARG A 170 -8.53 -11.94 -12.18
N VAL A 171 -9.28 -10.88 -12.44
CA VAL A 171 -9.96 -10.10 -11.38
C VAL A 171 -11.33 -10.64 -11.00
N GLU A 172 -12.11 -11.19 -11.92
CA GLU A 172 -13.52 -11.43 -11.61
C GLU A 172 -13.75 -12.62 -10.67
N GLU A 173 -13.09 -13.77 -10.90
CA GLU A 173 -13.35 -14.98 -10.10
C GLU A 173 -12.49 -15.12 -8.84
N ASN A 174 -11.24 -14.66 -8.86
CA ASN A 174 -10.33 -14.85 -7.73
C ASN A 174 -10.48 -13.76 -6.64
N SER A 175 -10.83 -12.53 -7.04
CA SER A 175 -10.93 -11.41 -6.10
C SER A 175 -12.07 -11.59 -5.09
N TRP A 176 -13.17 -12.22 -5.48
CA TRP A 176 -14.30 -12.47 -4.58
C TRP A 176 -13.98 -13.51 -3.50
N LYS A 177 -13.28 -14.59 -3.89
CA LYS A 177 -12.79 -15.61 -2.95
C LYS A 177 -11.78 -15.01 -1.98
N GLU A 178 -10.80 -14.26 -2.48
CA GLU A 178 -9.81 -13.58 -1.63
C GLU A 178 -10.45 -12.56 -0.67
N TRP A 179 -11.41 -11.77 -1.15
CA TRP A 179 -12.12 -10.79 -0.33
C TRP A 179 -12.93 -11.47 0.78
N SER A 180 -13.68 -12.53 0.46
CA SER A 180 -14.49 -13.25 1.45
C SER A 180 -13.63 -13.94 2.52
N PHE A 181 -12.49 -14.52 2.14
CA PHE A 181 -11.53 -15.09 3.07
C PHE A 181 -10.89 -14.04 3.99
N LYS A 182 -10.39 -12.92 3.43
CA LYS A 182 -9.83 -11.81 4.23
C LYS A 182 -10.86 -11.22 5.19
N LYS A 183 -12.11 -11.10 4.74
CA LYS A 183 -13.22 -10.64 5.58
C LYS A 183 -13.53 -11.62 6.71
N ALA A 184 -13.53 -12.93 6.44
CA ALA A 184 -13.76 -13.96 7.45
C ALA A 184 -12.67 -13.90 8.55
N ILE A 185 -11.39 -13.80 8.16
CA ILE A 185 -10.27 -13.64 9.12
C ILE A 185 -10.46 -12.38 9.94
N ARG A 186 -10.82 -11.26 9.32
CA ARG A 186 -11.07 -9.99 10.04
C ARG A 186 -12.17 -10.18 11.08
N ILE A 187 -13.31 -10.76 10.71
CA ILE A 187 -14.43 -11.00 11.64
C ILE A 187 -14.00 -11.91 12.79
N GLN A 188 -13.29 -13.00 12.49
CA GLN A 188 -12.76 -13.90 13.50
C GLN A 188 -11.83 -13.17 14.46
N THR A 189 -10.91 -12.37 13.93
CA THR A 189 -9.99 -11.55 14.70
C THR A 189 -10.75 -10.64 15.65
N TYR A 190 -11.72 -9.85 15.15
CA TYR A 190 -12.54 -8.96 16.00
C TYR A 190 -13.42 -9.71 17.01
N SER A 191 -13.84 -10.94 16.71
CA SER A 191 -14.59 -11.77 17.65
C SER A 191 -13.76 -12.25 18.84
N THR A 192 -12.42 -12.29 18.71
CA THR A 192 -11.50 -12.69 19.78
C THR A 192 -11.02 -11.51 20.61
N TYR A 193 -11.11 -10.27 20.11
CA TYR A 193 -10.73 -9.07 20.85
C TYR A 193 -11.87 -8.55 21.73
N ASP A 194 -11.50 -7.90 22.84
CA ASP A 194 -12.45 -7.19 23.67
C ASP A 194 -13.17 -6.08 22.88
N PRO A 195 -14.46 -5.83 23.16
CA PRO A 195 -15.27 -4.85 22.42
C PRO A 195 -14.87 -3.38 22.67
N ILE A 196 -13.79 -3.14 23.41
CA ILE A 196 -13.37 -1.80 23.83
C ILE A 196 -12.50 -1.20 22.72
N PRO A 197 -12.92 -0.09 22.08
CA PRO A 197 -12.14 0.52 21.03
C PRO A 197 -10.84 1.10 21.61
N VAL A 198 -9.79 1.12 20.78
CA VAL A 198 -8.40 1.47 21.14
C VAL A 198 -8.23 2.70 22.05
N PRO A 199 -8.95 3.84 21.87
CA PRO A 199 -8.79 4.98 22.79
C PRO A 199 -9.30 4.70 24.21
N PHE A 200 -10.33 3.86 24.36
CA PHE A 200 -10.89 3.49 25.68
C PHE A 200 -10.18 2.27 26.29
N ASN A 201 -9.47 1.49 25.49
CA ASN A 201 -8.71 0.31 25.96
C ASN A 201 -7.61 0.70 26.96
N LEU A 202 -6.88 1.80 26.69
CA LEU A 202 -5.85 2.30 27.60
C LEU A 202 -6.44 2.80 28.93
N ILE A 203 -7.56 3.52 28.87
CA ILE A 203 -8.25 4.07 30.06
C ILE A 203 -8.86 2.94 30.88
N SER A 204 -9.52 1.97 30.25
CA SER A 204 -10.12 0.82 30.92
C SER A 204 -9.07 -0.06 31.60
N ASN A 205 -7.94 -0.34 30.93
CA ASN A 205 -6.83 -1.08 31.55
C ASN A 205 -6.15 -0.31 32.68
N LEU A 206 -6.00 1.01 32.56
CA LEU A 206 -5.47 1.86 33.63
C LEU A 206 -6.40 1.85 34.85
N LEU A 207 -7.70 2.04 34.66
CA LEU A 207 -8.69 1.97 35.74
C LEU A 207 -8.80 0.57 36.33
N ALA A 208 -8.90 -0.47 35.50
CA ALA A 208 -8.97 -1.86 35.96
C ALA A 208 -7.70 -2.29 36.70
N GLY A 209 -6.53 -1.81 36.26
CA GLY A 209 -5.26 -2.01 36.96
C GLY A 209 -5.21 -1.32 38.32
N LEU A 210 -5.68 -0.06 38.40
CA LEU A 210 -5.80 0.68 39.66
C LEU A 210 -6.82 0.06 40.62
N LEU A 211 -7.99 -0.35 40.12
CA LEU A 211 -9.00 -1.06 40.89
C LEU A 211 -8.49 -2.44 41.32
N SER A 212 -7.83 -3.19 40.44
CA SER A 212 -7.21 -4.49 40.76
C SER A 212 -6.10 -4.36 41.81
N LEU A 213 -5.29 -3.31 41.78
CA LEU A 213 -4.31 -3.02 42.83
C LEU A 213 -5.01 -2.72 44.16
N TRP A 214 -6.07 -1.91 44.15
CA TRP A 214 -6.88 -1.64 45.35
C TRP A 214 -7.63 -2.89 45.87
N GLN A 215 -8.19 -3.69 44.97
CA GLN A 215 -8.89 -4.92 45.30
C GLN A 215 -7.92 -6.01 45.74
N CYS A 216 -6.73 -6.15 45.15
CA CYS A 216 -5.69 -7.08 45.62
C CYS A 216 -5.17 -6.67 46.99
N VAL A 217 -4.99 -5.38 47.27
CA VAL A 217 -4.65 -4.88 48.61
C VAL A 217 -5.77 -5.23 49.63
N CYS A 218 -7.04 -5.11 49.24
CA CYS A 218 -8.19 -5.50 50.09
C CYS A 218 -8.48 -7.02 50.10
N PHE A 219 -8.13 -7.77 49.06
CA PHE A 219 -8.45 -9.19 48.88
C PHE A 219 -7.36 -10.10 49.47
N CYS A 220 -6.09 -9.65 49.45
CA CYS A 220 -5.03 -10.25 50.26
C CYS A 220 -5.33 -10.19 51.76
N LEU A 221 -6.21 -9.27 52.20
CA LEU A 221 -6.70 -9.21 53.58
C LEU A 221 -7.89 -10.16 53.86
N CYS A 222 -8.58 -10.71 52.85
CA CYS A 222 -9.91 -11.30 53.08
C CYS A 222 -10.23 -12.69 52.48
N LYS A 223 -9.46 -13.34 51.59
CA LYS A 223 -9.97 -14.63 51.04
C LYS A 223 -8.95 -15.71 50.67
N ARG A 224 -8.58 -16.47 51.71
CA ARG A 224 -8.32 -17.91 51.63
C ARG A 224 -9.69 -18.61 51.49
N ARG A 225 -9.86 -19.45 50.45
CA ARG A 225 -11.04 -20.29 50.12
C ARG A 225 -12.16 -19.61 49.32
N VAL A 226 -12.26 -19.96 48.03
CA VAL A 226 -13.35 -20.74 47.43
C VAL A 226 -12.80 -21.28 46.10
N GLY A 227 -12.89 -22.60 45.90
CA GLY A 227 -12.47 -23.28 44.68
C GLY A 227 -13.44 -23.04 43.52
N GLU A 228 -12.88 -22.96 42.33
CA GLU A 228 -13.55 -22.87 41.04
C GLU A 228 -14.22 -24.21 40.71
N PRO A 229 -15.52 -24.27 40.36
CA PRO A 229 -16.09 -25.46 39.77
C PRO A 229 -15.72 -25.51 38.28
N GLU A 230 -15.00 -26.57 37.90
CA GLU A 230 -14.66 -26.88 36.50
C GLU A 230 -15.92 -27.19 35.67
N GLY A 231 -15.86 -26.76 34.40
CA GLY A 231 -16.98 -26.67 33.47
C GLY A 231 -17.55 -28.01 33.00
N VAL A 232 -18.88 -28.09 33.06
CA VAL A 232 -19.71 -29.12 32.40
C VAL A 232 -20.48 -28.45 31.26
N THR A 233 -19.88 -28.34 30.07
CA THR A 233 -20.56 -27.81 28.86
C THR A 233 -19.98 -28.30 27.53
N ASN A 234 -19.15 -29.36 27.50
CA ASN A 234 -18.42 -29.74 26.27
C ASN A 234 -18.92 -31.01 25.56
N ASP A 235 -19.84 -31.78 26.15
CA ASP A 235 -20.22 -33.11 25.64
C ASP A 235 -21.34 -33.05 24.58
N GLY A 236 -22.42 -32.30 24.83
CA GLY A 236 -23.53 -32.15 23.87
C GLY A 236 -23.19 -31.40 22.57
N ASN A 237 -22.15 -30.55 22.60
CA ASN A 237 -21.68 -29.86 21.40
C ASN A 237 -20.92 -30.79 20.43
N LYS A 238 -20.32 -31.88 20.93
CA LYS A 238 -19.62 -32.85 20.06
C LYS A 238 -20.59 -33.73 19.31
N GLU A 239 -21.61 -34.22 20.00
CA GLU A 239 -22.63 -35.09 19.40
C GLU A 239 -23.44 -34.36 18.31
N SER A 240 -23.80 -33.10 18.56
CA SER A 240 -24.48 -32.26 17.55
C SER A 240 -23.57 -31.92 16.36
N LEU A 241 -22.27 -31.76 16.57
CA LEU A 241 -21.30 -31.54 15.48
C LEU A 241 -21.16 -32.79 14.61
N ASP A 242 -21.06 -33.98 15.21
CA ASP A 242 -20.95 -35.25 14.48
C ASP A 242 -22.20 -35.54 13.65
N LEU A 243 -23.40 -35.24 14.16
CA LEU A 243 -24.65 -35.33 13.40
C LEU A 243 -24.66 -34.36 12.20
N ALA A 244 -24.14 -33.14 12.36
CA ALA A 244 -24.02 -32.17 11.28
C ALA A 244 -22.98 -32.61 10.22
N VAL A 245 -21.83 -33.15 10.64
CA VAL A 245 -20.81 -33.68 9.72
C VAL A 245 -21.39 -34.83 8.90
N LYS A 246 -22.14 -35.74 9.54
CA LYS A 246 -22.75 -36.89 8.86
C LYS A 246 -23.79 -36.47 7.83
N SER A 247 -24.61 -35.47 8.13
CA SER A 247 -25.61 -34.95 7.18
C SER A 247 -24.95 -34.22 5.99
N LEU A 248 -23.91 -33.42 6.25
CA LEU A 248 -23.12 -32.77 5.21
C LEU A 248 -22.42 -33.78 4.30
N GLN A 249 -21.88 -34.85 4.88
CA GLN A 249 -21.21 -35.92 4.15
C GLN A 249 -22.18 -36.63 3.18
N VAL A 250 -23.40 -36.96 3.63
CA VAL A 250 -24.43 -37.56 2.77
C VAL A 250 -24.80 -36.64 1.62
N ASN A 251 -25.03 -35.35 1.89
CA ASN A 251 -25.37 -34.38 0.85
C ASN A 251 -24.23 -34.16 -0.15
N TYR A 252 -22.99 -34.13 0.33
CA TYR A 252 -21.82 -34.02 -0.52
C TYR A 252 -21.67 -35.23 -1.46
N PHE A 253 -21.76 -36.45 -0.93
CA PHE A 253 -21.68 -37.66 -1.73
C PHE A 253 -22.85 -37.81 -2.72
N ALA A 254 -24.04 -37.35 -2.34
CA ALA A 254 -25.19 -37.30 -3.25
C ALA A 254 -24.97 -36.33 -4.43
N SER A 255 -24.25 -35.23 -4.21
CA SER A 255 -24.04 -34.19 -5.23
C SER A 255 -22.76 -34.37 -6.07
N TYR A 256 -21.68 -34.91 -5.51
CA TYR A 256 -20.36 -34.98 -6.15
C TYR A 256 -19.79 -36.40 -6.30
N GLY A 257 -20.46 -37.42 -5.73
CA GLY A 257 -19.98 -38.79 -5.74
C GLY A 257 -18.69 -39.01 -4.93
N TYR A 258 -18.00 -40.13 -5.16
CA TYR A 258 -16.77 -40.50 -4.43
C TYR A 258 -15.50 -39.82 -4.94
N THR A 259 -15.63 -38.95 -5.94
CA THR A 259 -14.51 -38.21 -6.53
C THR A 259 -14.36 -36.85 -5.85
N PHE A 260 -13.20 -36.61 -5.23
CA PHE A 260 -12.83 -35.26 -4.80
C PHE A 260 -12.62 -34.41 -6.06
N PRO A 261 -13.37 -33.30 -6.26
CA PRO A 261 -13.10 -32.40 -7.37
C PRO A 261 -11.73 -31.77 -7.11
N LEU A 262 -10.72 -32.20 -7.87
CA LEU A 262 -9.46 -31.49 -7.95
C LEU A 262 -9.80 -30.09 -8.46
N THR A 263 -9.47 -29.07 -7.67
CA THR A 263 -9.63 -27.66 -8.04
C THR A 263 -8.80 -27.38 -9.29
N GLY A 264 -9.38 -27.63 -10.46
CA GLY A 264 -8.62 -27.66 -11.70
C GLY A 264 -9.43 -28.10 -12.92
N ASN A 265 -10.71 -27.71 -13.04
CA ASN A 265 -11.26 -27.25 -14.31
C ASN A 265 -12.71 -26.78 -14.14
N HIS A 266 -12.99 -25.57 -14.63
CA HIS A 266 -14.31 -24.98 -14.68
C HIS A 266 -15.23 -25.78 -15.62
N GLY A 267 -16.49 -25.94 -15.19
CA GLY A 267 -17.56 -26.47 -16.03
C GLY A 267 -18.90 -26.29 -15.34
N ASN A 268 -19.52 -25.13 -15.56
CA ASN A 268 -20.95 -24.81 -15.47
C ASN A 268 -21.85 -25.67 -14.56
N CYS A 269 -22.49 -25.05 -13.56
CA CYS A 269 -23.90 -25.37 -13.34
C CYS A 269 -24.69 -24.23 -12.68
N TYR A 270 -25.82 -23.92 -13.31
CA TYR A 270 -26.79 -22.89 -12.98
C TYR A 270 -27.55 -23.23 -11.70
N ILE A 271 -27.68 -22.26 -10.79
CA ILE A 271 -28.62 -22.35 -9.67
C ILE A 271 -29.99 -21.93 -10.20
N GLY A 272 -30.80 -22.92 -10.60
CA GLY A 272 -32.24 -22.76 -10.76
C GLY A 272 -32.90 -22.85 -9.39
N MET A 273 -33.47 -21.74 -8.93
CA MET A 273 -34.41 -21.72 -7.81
C MET A 273 -35.76 -22.25 -8.27
N THR A 274 -36.23 -23.32 -7.64
CA THR A 274 -37.66 -23.64 -7.44
C THR A 274 -37.83 -24.12 -6.01
#